data_AF-A0A2G2JPP4-F1
#
_entry.id   AF-A0A2G2JPP4-F1
#
_cell.length_a   1.000
_cell.length_b   1.000
_cell.length_c   1.000
_cell.angle_alpha   90.00
_cell.angle_beta   90.00
_cell.angle_gamma   90.00
#
_symmetry.space_group_name_H-M   'P 1'
#
loop_
_entity.id
_entity.type
_entity.pdbx_description
1 polymer ?
#
loop_
_entity_poly.entity_id
_entity_poly.type
_entity_poly.pdbx_seq_one_letter_code
_entity_poly.pdbx_strand_id
1 'polypeptide(L)'
;MAKAQSPVRLEASLMESAKFAGDLLKRSAAEQVEFWAGIGRLVAPKLSPQELIELQAGLLAIKFEEATPVVVDSSALFMELDQKRSSGAIEHAIASNSVRYQSSASNPGCLEQVSPDGTVIVGRFTNGQFEPLA
;
A
#
# COMPACT_ATOMS: atom_id res chain seq x y z
N MET A 1 -10.90 -15.51 -9.60
CA MET A 1 -11.72 -14.92 -8.51
C MET A 1 -13.05 -15.64 -8.47
N ALA A 2 -13.57 -15.99 -7.30
CA ALA A 2 -14.91 -16.58 -7.20
C ALA A 2 -15.96 -15.55 -7.66
N LYS A 3 -16.83 -15.93 -8.59
CA LYS A 3 -17.94 -15.08 -9.04
C LYS A 3 -19.01 -15.04 -7.96
N ALA A 4 -19.52 -13.85 -7.63
CA ALA A 4 -20.68 -13.75 -6.78
C ALA A 4 -21.87 -14.44 -7.46
N GLN A 5 -22.55 -15.34 -6.76
CA GLN A 5 -23.70 -16.09 -7.30
C GLN A 5 -25.05 -15.43 -6.97
N SER A 6 -25.03 -14.25 -6.32
CA SER A 6 -26.27 -13.55 -5.96
C SER A 6 -26.87 -12.84 -7.18
N PRO A 7 -28.16 -13.06 -7.50
CA PRO A 7 -28.81 -12.37 -8.61
C PRO A 7 -29.01 -10.89 -8.29
N VAL A 8 -28.58 -10.01 -9.20
CA VAL A 8 -28.78 -8.56 -9.14
C VAL A 8 -29.71 -8.14 -10.28
N ARG A 9 -30.71 -7.28 -9.98
CA ARG A 9 -31.57 -6.70 -11.00
C ARG A 9 -30.84 -5.54 -11.69
N LEU A 10 -30.79 -5.59 -13.02
CA LEU A 10 -30.19 -4.56 -13.87
C LEU A 10 -31.20 -4.12 -14.92
N GLU A 11 -31.00 -2.91 -15.43
CA GLU A 11 -31.78 -2.38 -16.54
C GLU A 11 -31.67 -3.29 -17.77
N ALA A 12 -32.80 -3.52 -18.45
CA ALA A 12 -32.84 -4.43 -19.60
C ALA A 12 -31.97 -3.91 -20.76
N SER A 13 -31.99 -2.60 -20.99
CA SER A 13 -31.18 -1.93 -22.01
C SER A 13 -29.67 -2.04 -21.75
N LEU A 14 -29.26 -2.01 -20.47
CA LEU A 14 -27.86 -2.25 -20.09
C LEU A 14 -27.45 -3.68 -20.45
N MET A 15 -28.28 -4.67 -20.14
CA MET A 15 -27.99 -6.08 -20.42
C MET A 15 -27.97 -6.37 -21.92
N GLU A 16 -28.87 -5.76 -22.69
CA GLU A 16 -28.87 -5.87 -24.15
C GLU A 16 -27.62 -5.24 -24.78
N SER A 17 -27.25 -4.04 -24.32
CA SER A 17 -26.02 -3.36 -24.75
C SER A 17 -24.78 -4.19 -24.41
N ALA A 18 -24.74 -4.78 -23.22
CA ALA A 18 -23.65 -5.63 -22.76
C ALA A 18 -23.54 -6.92 -23.59
N LYS A 19 -24.68 -7.53 -23.97
CA LYS A 19 -24.69 -8.69 -24.86
C LYS A 19 -24.10 -8.35 -26.23
N PHE A 20 -24.57 -7.26 -26.84
CA PHE A 20 -24.09 -6.83 -28.16
C PHE A 20 -22.58 -6.52 -28.15
N ALA A 21 -22.11 -5.75 -27.17
CA ALA A 21 -20.69 -5.45 -27.02
C ALA A 21 -19.84 -6.68 -26.66
N GLY A 22 -20.39 -7.58 -25.85
CA GLY A 22 -19.75 -8.83 -25.45
C GLY A 22 -19.57 -9.80 -26.62
N ASP A 23 -20.56 -9.93 -27.49
CA ASP A 23 -20.53 -10.82 -28.66
C ASP A 23 -19.35 -10.48 -29.60
N LEU A 24 -19.08 -9.18 -29.77
CA LEU A 24 -17.94 -8.68 -30.55
C LEU A 24 -16.59 -9.03 -29.89
N LEU A 25 -16.52 -8.94 -28.56
CA LEU A 25 -15.29 -9.12 -27.77
C LEU A 25 -15.14 -10.53 -27.18
N LYS A 26 -16.01 -11.47 -27.58
CA LYS A 26 -16.07 -12.86 -27.08
C LYS A 26 -16.20 -12.94 -25.55
N ARG A 27 -17.07 -12.12 -24.98
CA ARG A 27 -17.41 -12.07 -23.56
C ARG A 27 -18.90 -12.32 -23.36
N SER A 28 -19.27 -12.96 -22.27
CA SER A 28 -20.67 -12.99 -21.82
C SER A 28 -21.15 -11.57 -21.45
N ALA A 29 -22.46 -11.35 -21.44
CA ALA A 29 -23.03 -10.07 -21.01
C ALA A 29 -22.59 -9.69 -19.58
N ALA A 30 -22.51 -10.67 -18.67
CA ALA A 30 -22.03 -10.45 -17.30
C ALA A 30 -20.56 -10.01 -17.27
N GLU A 31 -19.68 -10.67 -18.02
CA GLU A 31 -18.26 -10.27 -18.12
C GLU A 31 -18.10 -8.91 -18.77
N GLN A 32 -18.96 -8.56 -19.73
CA GLN A 32 -18.94 -7.24 -20.35
C GLN A 32 -19.37 -6.13 -19.36
N VAL A 33 -20.38 -6.38 -18.53
CA VAL A 33 -20.77 -5.47 -17.44
C VAL A 33 -19.63 -5.34 -16.42
N GLU A 34 -18.99 -6.44 -16.03
CA GLU A 34 -17.83 -6.40 -15.12
C GLU A 34 -16.67 -5.59 -15.70
N PHE A 35 -16.41 -5.71 -17.00
CA PHE A 35 -15.39 -4.94 -17.69
C PHE A 35 -15.70 -3.43 -17.65
N TRP A 36 -16.93 -3.03 -17.98
CA TRP A 36 -17.36 -1.63 -17.87
C TRP A 36 -17.29 -1.11 -16.43
N ALA A 37 -17.69 -1.93 -15.44
CA ALA A 37 -17.54 -1.58 -14.03
C ALA A 37 -16.06 -1.44 -13.61
N GLY A 38 -15.16 -2.22 -14.21
CA GLY A 38 -13.71 -2.06 -14.06
C GLY A 38 -13.21 -0.70 -14.56
N ILE A 39 -13.63 -0.30 -15.77
CA ILE A 39 -13.33 1.02 -16.33
C ILE A 39 -13.91 2.11 -15.43
N GLY A 40 -15.18 2.00 -15.05
CA GLY A 40 -15.87 2.95 -14.17
C GLY A 40 -15.12 3.17 -12.85
N ARG A 41 -14.69 2.09 -12.18
CA ARG A 41 -13.90 2.19 -10.93
C ARG A 41 -12.55 2.89 -11.11
N LEU A 42 -11.90 2.69 -12.25
CA LEU A 42 -10.60 3.32 -12.56
C LEU A 42 -10.74 4.83 -12.85
N VAL A 43 -11.83 5.21 -13.50
CA VAL A 43 -12.02 6.57 -14.02
C VAL A 43 -12.84 7.46 -13.09
N ALA A 44 -13.81 6.91 -12.34
CA ALA A 44 -14.71 7.70 -11.48
C ALA A 44 -13.99 8.63 -10.47
N PRO A 45 -12.85 8.26 -9.86
CA PRO A 45 -12.14 9.18 -8.96
C PRO A 45 -11.49 10.38 -9.67
N LYS A 46 -11.35 10.33 -10.99
CA LYS A 46 -10.63 11.31 -11.81
C LYS A 46 -11.56 12.23 -12.60
N LEU A 47 -12.87 11.98 -12.56
CA LEU A 47 -13.88 12.78 -13.26
C LEU A 47 -14.87 13.33 -12.25
N SER A 48 -15.14 14.63 -12.35
CA SER A 48 -16.25 15.28 -11.67
C SER A 48 -17.58 14.97 -12.37
N PRO A 49 -18.73 15.11 -11.67
CA PRO A 49 -20.04 14.97 -12.29
C PRO A 49 -20.27 15.92 -13.48
N GLN A 50 -19.71 17.14 -13.41
CA GLN A 50 -19.83 18.12 -14.48
C GLN A 50 -19.06 17.67 -15.73
N GLU A 51 -17.81 17.23 -15.59
CA GLU A 51 -17.00 16.73 -16.71
C GLU A 51 -17.65 15.51 -17.38
N LEU A 52 -18.33 14.66 -16.61
CA LEU A 52 -19.08 13.52 -17.17
C LEU A 52 -20.25 13.96 -18.06
N ILE A 53 -20.99 14.99 -17.65
CA ILE A 53 -22.09 15.56 -18.45
C ILE A 53 -21.54 16.20 -19.72
N GLU A 54 -20.45 16.96 -19.60
CA GLU A 54 -19.81 17.62 -20.75
C GLU A 54 -19.22 16.59 -21.73
N LEU A 55 -18.65 15.48 -21.25
CA LEU A 55 -18.23 14.34 -22.07
C LEU A 55 -19.42 13.71 -22.80
N GLN A 56 -20.53 13.48 -22.12
CA GLN A 56 -21.74 12.91 -22.73
C GLN A 56 -22.34 13.84 -23.80
N ALA A 57 -22.23 15.16 -23.60
CA ALA A 57 -22.68 16.17 -24.55
C ALA A 57 -21.69 16.41 -25.71
N GLY A 58 -20.51 15.79 -25.69
CA GLY A 58 -19.46 16.00 -26.71
C GLY A 58 -18.73 17.34 -26.59
N LEU A 59 -18.83 18.01 -25.43
CA LEU A 59 -18.15 19.28 -25.13
C LEU A 59 -16.74 19.07 -24.59
N LEU A 60 -16.46 17.88 -24.05
CA LEU A 60 -15.13 17.43 -23.64
C LEU A 60 -14.71 16.20 -24.45
N ALA A 61 -13.39 15.96 -24.52
CA ALA A 61 -12.81 14.78 -25.13
C ALA A 61 -11.72 14.19 -24.23
N ILE A 62 -11.64 12.86 -24.18
CA ILE A 62 -10.57 12.14 -23.48
C ILE A 62 -9.36 12.03 -24.41
N LYS A 63 -8.20 12.47 -23.94
CA LYS A 63 -6.91 12.27 -24.59
C LYS A 63 -6.04 11.37 -23.72
N PHE A 64 -5.33 10.45 -24.35
CA PHE A 64 -4.34 9.62 -23.68
C PHE A 64 -2.96 10.23 -23.88
N GLU A 65 -2.23 10.37 -22.79
CA GLU A 65 -0.83 10.80 -22.79
C GLU A 65 0.01 9.70 -22.17
N GLU A 66 1.20 9.47 -22.71
CA GLU A 66 2.13 8.49 -22.17
C GLU A 66 2.66 9.00 -20.83
N ALA A 67 2.34 8.28 -19.76
CA ALA A 67 2.88 8.60 -18.45
C ALA A 67 4.36 8.20 -18.44
N THR A 68 5.26 9.17 -18.32
CA THR A 68 6.65 8.86 -17.96
C THR A 68 6.65 8.27 -16.55
N PRO A 69 7.07 6.99 -16.39
CA PRO A 69 7.12 6.40 -15.06
C PRO A 69 8.08 7.21 -14.20
N VAL A 70 7.72 7.40 -12.93
CA VAL A 70 8.68 7.93 -11.95
C VAL A 70 9.78 6.89 -11.82
N VAL A 71 10.92 7.14 -12.45
CA VAL A 71 12.10 6.29 -12.31
C VAL A 71 12.65 6.53 -10.91
N VAL A 72 12.55 5.52 -10.05
CA VAL A 72 13.22 5.56 -8.76
C VAL A 72 14.71 5.36 -9.01
N ASP A 73 15.50 6.40 -8.78
CA ASP A 73 16.96 6.29 -8.79
C ASP A 73 17.41 5.50 -7.55
N SER A 74 17.74 4.23 -7.77
CA SER A 74 18.22 3.35 -6.72
C SER A 74 19.52 3.84 -6.10
N SER A 75 20.40 4.46 -6.89
CA SER A 75 21.69 4.96 -6.39
C SER A 75 21.46 6.13 -5.45
N ALA A 76 20.62 7.08 -5.83
CA ALA A 76 20.24 8.19 -4.95
C ALA A 76 19.58 7.70 -3.66
N LEU A 77 18.70 6.70 -3.75
CA LEU A 77 18.04 6.11 -2.58
C LEU A 77 19.02 5.43 -1.63
N PHE A 78 19.98 4.67 -2.15
CA PHE A 78 21.01 4.04 -1.32
C PHE A 78 22.00 5.06 -0.74
N MET A 79 22.34 6.11 -1.48
CA MET A 79 23.15 7.22 -0.95
C MET A 79 22.47 7.93 0.23
N GLU A 80 21.17 8.20 0.13
CA GLU A 80 20.41 8.78 1.24
C GLU A 80 20.42 7.85 2.47
N LEU A 81 20.24 6.54 2.24
CA LEU A 81 20.28 5.55 3.31
C LEU A 81 21.66 5.51 3.99
N ASP A 82 22.74 5.51 3.22
CA ASP A 82 24.10 5.48 3.76
C ASP A 82 24.44 6.77 4.49
N GLN A 83 23.99 7.93 4.01
CA GLN A 83 24.14 9.19 4.73
C GLN A 83 23.43 9.17 6.10
N LYS A 84 22.23 8.56 6.16
CA LYS A 84 21.51 8.38 7.44
C LYS A 84 22.20 7.39 8.37
N ARG A 85 22.89 6.36 7.84
CA ARG A 85 23.75 5.46 8.63
C ARG A 85 24.94 6.22 9.21
N SER A 86 25.70 6.92 8.36
CA SER A 86 26.91 7.64 8.77
C SER A 86 26.64 8.79 9.74
N SER A 87 25.47 9.42 9.66
CA SER A 87 25.06 10.46 10.61
C SER A 87 24.49 9.93 11.92
N GLY A 88 24.33 8.61 12.08
CA GLY A 88 23.67 8.01 13.24
C GLY A 88 22.16 8.24 13.29
N ALA A 89 21.58 8.91 12.28
CA ALA A 89 20.15 9.22 12.24
C ALA A 89 19.27 7.95 12.26
N ILE A 90 19.74 6.86 11.65
CA ILE A 90 19.04 5.56 11.70
C ILE A 90 19.07 4.98 13.12
N GLU A 91 20.23 4.99 13.76
CA GLU A 91 20.38 4.49 15.12
C GLU A 91 19.49 5.29 16.09
N HIS A 92 19.46 6.62 15.94
CA HIS A 92 18.57 7.48 16.71
C HIS A 92 17.09 7.24 16.43
N ALA A 93 16.69 7.04 15.17
CA ALA A 93 15.29 6.78 14.80
C ALA A 93 14.79 5.42 15.31
N ILE A 94 15.64 4.39 15.31
CA ILE A 94 15.30 3.07 15.87
C ILE A 94 15.27 3.14 17.41
N ALA A 95 16.18 3.91 18.00
CA ALA A 95 16.31 4.07 19.45
C ALA A 95 15.31 5.05 20.06
N SER A 96 14.62 5.88 19.26
CA SER A 96 13.74 6.90 19.80
C SER A 96 12.54 6.26 20.48
N ASN A 97 12.44 6.45 21.80
CA ASN A 97 11.29 6.09 22.63
C ASN A 97 10.97 4.58 22.75
N SER A 98 11.95 3.70 22.50
CA SER A 98 11.83 2.24 22.67
C SER A 98 12.86 1.69 23.67
N VAL A 99 12.52 0.57 24.31
CA VAL A 99 13.46 -0.17 25.17
C VAL A 99 14.48 -0.90 24.30
N ARG A 100 15.77 -0.75 24.62
CA ARG A 100 16.89 -1.37 23.90
C ARG A 100 17.52 -2.47 24.74
N TYR A 101 18.10 -3.47 24.08
CA TYR A 101 18.89 -4.49 24.74
C TYR A 101 20.30 -4.52 24.17
N GLN A 102 21.31 -4.54 25.03
CA GLN A 102 22.71 -4.68 24.66
C GLN A 102 23.38 -5.75 25.52
N SER A 103 24.51 -6.30 25.06
CA SER A 103 25.30 -7.23 25.87
C SER A 103 25.84 -6.54 27.12
N SER A 104 25.70 -7.15 28.31
CA SER A 104 26.31 -6.60 29.51
C SER A 104 27.81 -6.87 29.54
N ALA A 105 28.62 -5.82 29.68
CA ALA A 105 30.06 -5.95 29.81
C ALA A 105 30.49 -6.46 31.20
N SER A 106 29.69 -6.18 32.22
CA SER A 106 29.95 -6.50 33.62
C SER A 106 29.39 -7.86 34.04
N ASN A 107 28.39 -8.39 33.32
CA ASN A 107 27.74 -9.66 33.62
C ASN A 107 27.73 -10.58 32.38
N PRO A 108 28.77 -11.39 32.17
CA PRO A 108 28.85 -12.30 31.03
C PRO A 108 27.61 -13.20 30.92
N GLY A 109 27.01 -13.27 29.73
CA GLY A 109 25.79 -14.05 29.48
C GLY A 109 24.48 -13.34 29.83
N CYS A 110 24.53 -12.09 30.32
CA CYS A 110 23.36 -11.25 30.56
C CYS A 110 23.24 -10.10 29.54
N LEU A 111 22.05 -9.51 29.47
CA LEU A 111 21.74 -8.32 28.67
C LEU A 111 21.42 -7.14 29.58
N GLU A 112 21.76 -5.94 29.13
CA GLU A 112 21.32 -4.67 29.68
C GLU A 112 20.09 -4.19 28.91
N GLN A 113 18.96 -4.06 29.60
CA GLN A 113 17.76 -3.39 29.14
C GLN A 113 17.89 -1.88 29.40
N VAL A 114 17.96 -1.08 28.34
CA VAL A 114 18.11 0.37 28.39
C VAL A 114 16.78 1.02 28.01
N SER A 115 16.12 1.64 28.99
CA SER A 115 14.88 2.37 28.79
C SER A 115 15.10 3.72 28.10
N PRO A 116 14.06 4.33 27.49
CA PRO A 116 14.17 5.64 26.83
C PRO A 116 14.65 6.78 27.73
N ASP A 117 14.41 6.67 29.04
CA ASP A 117 14.85 7.61 30.08
C ASP A 117 16.32 7.41 30.50
N GLY A 118 17.01 6.42 29.93
CA GLY A 118 18.40 6.07 30.24
C GLY A 118 18.55 5.08 31.39
N THR A 119 17.46 4.60 31.99
CA THR A 119 17.52 3.57 33.05
C THR A 119 18.03 2.25 32.48
N VAL A 120 19.03 1.65 33.13
CA VAL A 120 19.64 0.37 32.72
C VAL A 120 19.34 -0.72 33.74
N ILE A 121 18.78 -1.84 33.28
CA ILE A 121 18.51 -3.03 34.09
C ILE A 121 19.24 -4.22 33.47
N VAL A 122 20.07 -4.93 34.25
CA VAL A 122 20.74 -6.15 33.78
C VAL A 122 19.81 -7.35 33.99
N GLY A 123 19.74 -8.27 33.05
CA GLY A 123 18.86 -9.44 33.12
C GLY A 123 19.08 -10.42 31.97
N ARG A 124 18.15 -11.36 31.81
CA ARG A 124 18.17 -12.36 30.72
C ARG A 124 16.77 -12.64 30.21
N PHE A 125 16.67 -13.15 28.99
CA PHE A 125 15.39 -13.63 28.47
C PHE A 125 15.15 -15.08 28.90
N THR A 126 14.07 -15.30 29.65
CA THR A 126 13.56 -16.62 30.00
C THR A 126 12.19 -16.77 29.35
N ASN A 127 12.00 -17.76 28.48
CA ASN A 127 10.73 -18.00 27.76
C ASN A 127 10.16 -16.75 27.04
N GLY A 128 11.04 -15.91 26.48
CA GLY A 128 10.66 -14.69 25.77
C GLY A 128 10.28 -13.49 26.66
N GLN A 129 10.40 -13.60 27.98
CA GLN A 129 10.25 -12.49 28.92
C GLN A 129 11.61 -12.06 29.46
N PHE A 130 11.83 -10.74 29.55
CA PHE A 130 13.06 -10.22 30.16
C PHE A 130 12.92 -10.24 31.68
N GLU A 131 13.80 -10.99 32.33
CA GLU A 131 13.87 -11.14 33.78
C GLU A 131 15.11 -10.41 34.31
N PRO A 132 14.95 -9.37 35.14
CA PRO A 132 16.06 -8.71 35.81
C PRO A 132 16.90 -9.68 36.65
N LEU A 133 18.21 -9.48 36.65
CA LEU A 133 19.13 -10.14 37.57
C LEU A 133 18.89 -9.52 38.96
N ALA A 134 18.49 -10.36 39.91
CA ALA A 134 18.25 -9.95 41.31
C ALA A 134 19.55 -9.52 42.01
#